data_AF-A0A959T1Y2-F1
#
_entry.id   AF-A0A959T1Y2-F1
#
_cell.length_a   1.000
_cell.length_b   1.000
_cell.length_c   1.000
_cell.angle_alpha   90.00
_cell.angle_beta   90.00
_cell.angle_gamma   90.00
#
_symmetry.space_group_name_H-M   'P 1'
#
loop_
_entity.id
_entity.type
_entity.pdbx_description
1 polymer ?
#
loop_
_entity_poly.entity_id
_entity_poly.type
_entity_poly.pdbx_seq_one_letter_code
_entity_poly.pdbx_strand_id
1 'polypeptide(L)' 'GLREQLPGTQFLMYTMHDDDHRVFEALRAGANGYLLKSAGPDEVVQAVHEVLRGGAPMSAHVARRVVTHFQERSRPGN' A
#
# COMPACT_ATOMS: atom_id res chain seq x y z
N GLY A 1 -5.20 -16.52 7.37
CA GLY A 1 -5.36 -15.05 7.61
C GLY A 1 -6.63 -14.53 6.95
N LEU A 2 -7.04 -13.27 7.21
CA LEU A 2 -8.30 -12.70 6.67
C LEU A 2 -8.44 -12.87 5.15
N ARG A 3 -7.34 -12.74 4.41
CA ARG A 3 -7.30 -12.95 2.95
C ARG A 3 -7.74 -14.35 2.51
N GLU A 4 -7.38 -15.39 3.26
CA GLU A 4 -7.78 -16.78 2.96
C GLU A 4 -9.27 -17.01 3.26
N GLN A 5 -9.80 -16.28 4.25
CA GLN A 5 -11.20 -16.37 4.66
C GLN A 5 -12.13 -15.53 3.79
N LEU A 6 -11.60 -14.49 3.15
CA LEU A 6 -12.34 -13.49 2.37
C LEU A 6 -11.78 -13.35 0.95
N PRO A 7 -11.88 -14.39 0.10
CA PRO A 7 -11.38 -14.34 -1.26
C PRO A 7 -12.07 -13.21 -2.04
N GLY A 8 -11.28 -12.41 -2.76
CA GLY A 8 -11.76 -11.27 -3.55
C GLY A 8 -11.94 -9.96 -2.79
N THR A 9 -11.85 -9.98 -1.45
CA THR A 9 -11.88 -8.74 -0.65
C THR A 9 -10.61 -7.92 -0.87
N GLN A 10 -10.77 -6.61 -1.05
CA GLN A 10 -9.66 -5.67 -1.14
C GLN A 10 -9.29 -5.15 0.24
N PHE A 11 -8.00 -5.04 0.53
CA PHE A 11 -7.47 -4.58 1.81
C PHE A 11 -6.71 -3.26 1.63
N LEU A 12 -7.22 -2.18 2.21
CA LEU A 12 -6.57 -0.88 2.23
C LEU A 12 -6.03 -0.60 3.63
N MET A 13 -4.72 -0.35 3.75
CA MET A 13 -4.12 0.06 5.02
C MET A 13 -4.30 1.57 5.23
N TYR A 14 -4.73 1.99 6.42
CA TYR A 14 -4.86 3.42 6.80
C TYR A 14 -4.25 3.68 8.18
N THR A 15 -3.07 4.31 8.21
CA THR A 15 -2.20 4.32 9.40
C THR A 15 -1.33 5.58 9.50
N MET A 16 -0.84 5.93 10.69
CA MET A 16 0.16 7.01 10.84
C MET A 16 1.59 6.56 10.49
N HIS A 17 1.81 5.26 10.30
CA HIS A 17 3.13 4.69 10.10
C HIS A 17 3.46 4.57 8.62
N ASP A 18 4.69 4.89 8.25
CA ASP A 18 5.14 4.89 6.87
C ASP A 18 6.53 4.29 6.71
N ASP A 19 7.06 3.55 7.69
CA ASP A 19 8.38 2.92 7.63
C ASP A 19 8.45 1.71 6.67
N ASP A 20 9.66 1.30 6.28
CA ASP A 20 9.87 0.36 5.15
C ASP A 20 9.30 -0.98 5.52
N HIS A 21 9.69 -1.43 6.71
CA HIS A 21 9.28 -2.72 7.24
C HIS A 21 7.75 -2.83 7.24
N ARG A 22 7.04 -1.85 7.80
CA ARG A 22 5.57 -1.92 7.86
C ARG A 22 4.88 -1.81 6.51
N VAL A 23 5.35 -0.92 5.63
CA VAL A 23 4.79 -0.80 4.27
C VAL A 23 4.94 -2.13 3.53
N PHE A 24 6.15 -2.68 3.49
CA PHE A 24 6.40 -3.91 2.73
C PHE A 24 5.80 -5.16 3.37
N GLU A 25 5.72 -5.26 4.70
CA GLU A 25 5.00 -6.36 5.37
C GLU A 25 3.51 -6.31 5.06
N ALA A 26 2.88 -5.12 5.10
CA ALA A 26 1.46 -4.98 4.76
C ALA A 26 1.18 -5.39 3.30
N LEU A 27 2.01 -4.92 2.37
CA LEU A 27 1.90 -5.29 0.95
C LEU A 27 2.13 -6.80 0.74
N ARG A 28 3.14 -7.39 1.38
CA ARG A 28 3.40 -8.85 1.32
C ARG A 28 2.25 -9.68 1.92
N ALA A 29 1.63 -9.19 2.99
CA ALA A 29 0.46 -9.81 3.59
C ALA A 29 -0.80 -9.74 2.70
N GLY A 30 -0.78 -8.90 1.66
CA GLY A 30 -1.84 -8.79 0.67
C GLY A 30 -2.66 -7.50 0.73
N ALA A 31 -2.14 -6.44 1.36
CA ALA A 31 -2.73 -5.12 1.19
C ALA A 31 -2.68 -4.69 -0.28
N ASN A 32 -3.80 -4.19 -0.79
CA ASN A 32 -3.97 -3.69 -2.15
C ASN A 32 -3.65 -2.19 -2.26
N GLY A 33 -3.59 -1.47 -1.14
CA GLY A 33 -3.20 -0.07 -1.08
C GLY A 33 -2.74 0.35 0.31
N TYR A 34 -2.17 1.55 0.44
CA TYR A 34 -1.60 2.04 1.69
C TYR A 34 -1.67 3.57 1.79
N LEU A 35 -2.55 4.05 2.67
CA LEU A 35 -2.71 5.47 2.96
C LEU A 35 -2.18 5.83 4.34
N LEU A 36 -1.62 7.03 4.42
CA LEU A 36 -1.28 7.67 5.68
C LEU A 36 -2.51 8.35 6.27
N LYS A 37 -2.59 8.37 7.61
CA LYS A 37 -3.65 9.05 8.37
C LYS A 37 -3.59 10.58 8.29
N SER A 38 -2.65 11.13 7.51
CA SER A 38 -2.70 12.51 7.03
C SER A 38 -3.65 12.70 5.84
N ALA A 39 -4.05 11.62 5.16
CA ALA A 39 -5.02 11.66 4.08
C ALA A 39 -6.39 12.09 4.63
N GLY A 40 -6.99 13.06 3.94
CA GLY A 40 -8.30 13.59 4.28
C GLY A 40 -9.42 12.58 3.97
N PRO A 41 -10.63 12.79 4.51
CA PRO A 41 -11.77 11.88 4.29
C PRO A 41 -12.06 11.61 2.81
N ASP A 42 -12.03 12.66 1.98
CA ASP A 42 -12.29 12.53 0.53
C ASP A 42 -11.22 11.68 -0.17
N GLU A 43 -9.95 11.81 0.23
CA GLU A 43 -8.86 11.00 -0.30
C GLU A 43 -9.04 9.52 0.05
N VAL A 44 -9.50 9.23 1.27
CA VAL A 44 -9.81 7.84 1.69
C VAL A 44 -10.96 7.27 0.85
N VAL A 45 -12.03 8.04 0.62
CA VAL A 45 -13.15 7.60 -0.22
C VAL A 45 -12.68 7.34 -1.65
N GLN A 46 -11.87 8.23 -2.23
CA GLN A 46 -11.31 8.03 -3.56
C GLN A 46 -10.43 6.78 -3.64
N ALA A 47 -9.60 6.53 -2.63
CA ALA A 47 -8.78 5.32 -2.58
C ALA A 47 -9.62 4.05 -2.50
N VAL A 48 -10.74 4.05 -1.76
CA VAL A 48 -11.67 2.90 -1.76
C VAL A 48 -12.23 2.66 -3.17
N HIS A 49 -12.64 3.70 -3.88
CA HIS A 49 -13.10 3.55 -5.26
C HIS A 49 -11.99 3.13 -6.24
N GLU A 50 -10.75 3.56 -6.00
CA GLU A 50 -9.59 3.16 -6.80
C GLU A 50 -9.27 1.68 -6.62
N VAL A 51 -9.20 1.19 -5.37
CA VAL A 51 -8.88 -0.21 -5.09
C VAL A 51 -9.95 -1.16 -5.62
N LEU A 52 -11.23 -0.77 -5.53
CA LEU A 52 -12.34 -1.54 -6.11
C LEU A 52 -12.28 -1.62 -7.65
N ARG A 53 -11.61 -0.68 -8.32
CA ARG A 53 -11.37 -0.70 -9.76
C ARG A 53 -10.06 -1.41 -10.15
N GLY A 54 -9.38 -2.04 -9.18
CA GLY A 54 -8.12 -2.75 -9.39
C GLY A 54 -6.88 -1.86 -9.33
N GLY A 55 -7.02 -0.60 -8.89
CA GLY A 55 -5.88 0.28 -8.63
C GLY A 55 -5.18 -0.05 -7.30
N ALA A 56 -4.05 0.63 -7.06
CA ALA A 56 -3.24 0.45 -5.87
C ALA A 56 -2.97 1.82 -5.20
N PRO A 57 -4.01 2.42 -4.58
CA PRO A 57 -3.91 3.77 -4.03
C PRO A 57 -2.86 3.81 -2.93
N MET A 58 -1.97 4.80 -3.01
CA MET A 58 -0.91 5.01 -2.03
C MET A 58 -0.71 6.51 -1.79
N SER A 59 -0.48 6.88 -0.53
CA SER A 59 0.03 8.23 -0.25
C SER A 59 1.37 8.42 -0.96
N ALA A 60 1.62 9.64 -1.47
CA ALA A 60 2.79 9.92 -2.30
C ALA A 60 4.13 9.48 -1.69
N HIS A 61 4.29 9.64 -0.37
CA HIS A 61 5.48 9.20 0.35
C HIS A 61 5.65 7.67 0.29
N VAL A 62 4.58 6.91 0.52
CA VAL A 62 4.59 5.44 0.45
C VAL A 62 4.89 4.96 -0.97
N ALA A 63 4.24 5.56 -1.98
CA ALA A 63 4.50 5.24 -3.38
C ALA A 63 5.98 5.45 -3.77
N ARG A 64 6.60 6.55 -3.33
CA ARG A 64 8.02 6.82 -3.57
C ARG A 64 8.90 5.71 -3.00
N ARG A 65 8.61 5.24 -1.78
CA ARG A 65 9.40 4.21 -1.10
C ARG A 65 9.31 2.87 -1.79
N VAL A 66 8.10 2.49 -2.23
CA VAL A 66 7.90 1.28 -3.04
C VAL A 66 8.78 1.34 -4.29
N VAL A 67 8.76 2.45 -5.03
CA VAL A 67 9.60 2.64 -6.22
C VAL A 67 11.10 2.56 -5.88
N THR A 68 11.56 3.26 -4.84
CA THR A 68 12.97 3.26 -4.41
C THR A 68 13.44 1.85 -4.04
N HIS A 69 12.65 1.09 -3.30
CA HIS A 69 12.98 -0.28 -2.91
C HIS A 69 13.22 -1.19 -4.13
N PHE A 70 12.40 -1.08 -5.18
CA PHE A 70 12.60 -1.86 -6.40
C PHE A 70 13.82 -1.40 -7.20
N GLN A 71 14.14 -0.10 -7.20
CA GLN A 71 15.34 0.42 -7.85
C GLN A 71 16.63 -0.07 -7.17
N GLU A 72 16.65 -0.10 -5.83
CA GLU A 72 17.81 -0.58 -5.07
C GLU A 72 18.08 -2.07 -5.30
N ARG A 73 17.03 -2.89 -5.35
CA ARG A 73 17.14 -4.32 -5.69
C ARG A 73 17.56 -4.59 -7.14
N SER A 74 17.44 -3.60 -8.02
CA SER A 74 17.79 -3.72 -9.44
C SER A 74 19.24 -3.35 -9.73
N ARG A 75 19.98 -2.80 -8.75
CA ARG A 75 21.42 -2.58 -8.88
C ARG A 75 22.12 -3.94 -8.71
N PRO A 76 22.85 -4.45 -9.73
CA PRO A 76 23.71 -5.60 -9.54
C PRO A 76 24.69 -5.28 -8.41
N GLY A 77 24.94 -6.25 -7.52
CA GLY A 77 25.93 -6.11 -6.46
C GLY A 77 27.27 -5.66 -7.05
N ASN A 78 27.89 -4.69 -6.39
CA ASN A 78 29.26 -4.28 -6.66
C ASN A 78 30.24 -5.38 -6.24
#